data_AF-A0A173LHT7-F1
#
_entry.id   AF-A0A173LHT7-F1
#
_cell.length_a   1.000
_cell.length_b   1.000
_cell.length_c   1.000
_cell.angle_alpha   90.00
_cell.angle_beta   90.00
_cell.angle_gamma   90.00
#
_symmetry.space_group_name_H-M   'P 1'
#
loop_
_entity.id
_entity.type
_entity.pdbx_description
1 polymer ?
#
loop_
_entity_poly.entity_id
_entity_poly.type
_entity_poly.pdbx_seq_one_letter_code
_entity_poly.pdbx_strand_id
1 'polypeptide(L)' 'MAESTWLTVEEYAALKRRSKWTIYRHIKQGLIPGAEQVVEHGEIRIPVPASVA' A
#
# COMPACT_ATOMS: atom_id res chain seq x y z
N MET A 1 -14.76 3.00 14.98
CA MET A 1 -13.36 2.58 14.78
C MET A 1 -13.14 2.63 13.28
N ALA A 2 -12.18 3.40 12.78
CA ALA A 2 -11.92 3.43 11.34
C ALA A 2 -11.33 2.05 10.96
N GLU A 3 -12.10 1.25 10.24
CA GLU A 3 -11.60 0.01 9.66
C GLU A 3 -10.47 0.37 8.68
N SER A 4 -9.25 -0.04 8.97
CA SER A 4 -8.15 0.12 8.02
C SER A 4 -8.28 -0.99 6.98
N THR A 5 -8.57 -0.62 5.74
CA THR A 5 -8.55 -1.57 4.61
C THR A 5 -7.11 -1.73 4.16
N TRP A 6 -6.69 -2.97 3.92
CA TRP A 6 -5.36 -3.27 3.39
C TRP A 6 -5.46 -3.43 1.89
N LEU A 7 -4.64 -2.67 1.16
CA LEU A 7 -4.53 -2.79 -0.30
C LEU A 7 -3.20 -3.42 -0.67
N THR A 8 -3.21 -4.16 -1.76
CA THR A 8 -1.99 -4.55 -2.46
C THR A 8 -1.33 -3.33 -3.11
N VAL A 9 -0.06 -3.47 -3.51
CA VAL A 9 0.66 -2.44 -4.29
C VAL A 9 -0.08 -2.10 -5.58
N GLU A 10 -0.75 -3.07 -6.20
CA GLU A 10 -1.50 -2.88 -7.45
C GLU A 10 -2.74 -2.02 -7.24
N GLU A 11 -3.55 -2.35 -6.24
CA GLU A 11 -4.75 -1.59 -5.91
C GLU A 11 -4.39 -0.17 -5.44
N TYR A 12 -3.37 -0.04 -4.59
CA TYR A 12 -2.89 1.26 -4.14
C TYR A 12 -2.34 2.11 -5.29
N ALA A 13 -1.64 1.49 -6.24
CA ALA A 13 -1.16 2.16 -7.44
C ALA A 13 -2.32 2.66 -8.31
N ALA A 14 -3.37 1.85 -8.49
CA ALA A 14 -4.59 2.23 -9.20
C ALA A 14 -5.30 3.40 -8.51
N LEU A 15 -5.46 3.33 -7.19
CA LEU A 15 -6.08 4.38 -6.37
C LEU A 15 -5.34 5.72 -6.48
N LYS A 16 -4.01 5.70 -6.42
CA LYS A 16 -3.18 6.90 -6.57
C LYS A 16 -2.93 7.31 -8.01
N ARG A 17 -3.38 6.53 -9.00
CA ARG A 17 -3.11 6.70 -10.43
C ARG A 17 -1.60 6.84 -10.71
N ARG A 18 -0.80 5.97 -10.10
CA ARG A 18 0.66 5.92 -10.23
C ARG A 18 1.11 4.55 -10.72
N SER A 19 2.34 4.47 -11.22
CA SER A 19 2.95 3.19 -11.57
C SER A 19 3.27 2.36 -10.32
N LYS A 20 3.19 1.03 -10.42
CA LYS A 20 3.61 0.10 -9.35
C LYS A 20 5.07 0.38 -8.92
N TRP A 21 5.95 0.67 -9.87
CA TRP A 21 7.36 1.01 -9.60
C TRP A 21 7.53 2.26 -8.72
N THR A 22 6.70 3.28 -8.93
CA THR A 22 6.70 4.47 -8.06
C THR A 22 6.29 4.10 -6.64
N ILE A 23 5.27 3.25 -6.48
CA ILE A 23 4.81 2.80 -5.16
C ILE A 23 5.89 1.98 -4.45
N TYR A 24 6.54 1.02 -5.14
CA TYR A 24 7.68 0.29 -4.58
C TYR A 24 8.82 1.20 -4.13
N ARG A 25 9.16 2.21 -4.94
CA ARG A 25 10.17 3.20 -4.58
C ARG A 25 9.75 3.97 -3.32
N HIS A 26 8.50 4.42 -3.23
CA HIS A 26 8.00 5.14 -2.07
C HIS A 26 8.00 4.28 -0.80
N ILE A 27 7.64 3.00 -0.90
CA ILE A 27 7.75 2.04 0.22
C ILE A 27 9.20 1.93 0.67
N LYS A 28 10.12 1.71 -0.27
CA LYS A 28 11.56 1.60 0.03
C LYS A 28 12.14 2.90 0.64
N GLN A 29 11.56 4.05 0.30
CA GLN A 29 11.92 5.35 0.86
C GLN A 29 11.20 5.69 2.17
N GLY A 30 10.31 4.83 2.66
CA GLY A 30 9.53 5.07 3.88
C GLY A 30 8.43 6.13 3.73
N LEU A 31 8.04 6.48 2.50
CA LEU A 31 7.01 7.49 2.21
C LEU A 31 5.58 6.97 2.35
N ILE A 32 5.40 5.66 2.50
CA ILE A 32 4.10 5.02 2.71
C ILE A 32 4.12 4.40 4.12
N PRO A 33 3.60 5.12 5.12
CA PRO A 33 3.64 4.66 6.51
C PRO A 33 2.75 3.42 6.68
N GLY A 34 3.26 2.43 7.41
CA GLY A 34 2.54 1.19 7.70
C GLY A 34 2.49 0.18 6.54
N ALA A 35 3.21 0.42 5.43
CA ALA A 35 3.37 -0.60 4.41
C ALA A 35 4.17 -1.79 4.96
N GLU A 36 3.58 -2.97 4.98
CA GLU A 36 4.14 -4.18 5.55
C GLU A 36 4.33 -5.24 4.45
N GLN A 37 5.51 -5.87 4.43
CA GLN A 37 5.75 -7.02 3.56
C GLN A 37 5.34 -8.29 4.31
N VAL A 38 4.34 -8.99 3.78
CA VAL A 38 3.87 -10.28 4.28
C VAL A 38 4.83 -11.35 3.80
N VAL A 39 5.68 -11.81 4.71
CA VAL A 39 6.79 -12.75 4.44
C VAL A 39 6.28 -14.08 3.88
N GLU A 40 5.05 -14.48 4.23
CA GLU A 40 4.42 -15.73 3.77
C GLU A 40 4.19 -15.79 2.25
N HIS A 41 3.94 -14.66 1.59
CA HIS A 41 3.59 -14.59 0.16
C HIS A 41 4.45 -13.61 -0.65
N GLY A 42 5.36 -12.88 -0.01
CA GLY A 42 6.13 -11.80 -0.65
C GLY A 42 5.28 -10.59 -1.05
N GLU A 43 4.01 -10.55 -0.65
CA GLU A 43 3.08 -9.47 -0.94
C GLU A 43 3.30 -8.29 -0.01
N ILE A 44 3.12 -7.07 -0.50
CA ILE A 44 3.14 -5.87 0.33
C ILE A 44 1.71 -5.39 0.52
N ARG A 45 1.32 -5.23 1.78
CA ARG A 45 0.04 -4.66 2.20
C ARG A 45 0.23 -3.22 2.64
N ILE A 46 -0.57 -2.34 2.07
CA ILE A 46 -0.56 -0.90 2.33
C ILE A 46 -1.85 -0.55 3.05
N PRO A 47 -1.79 -0.03 4.29
CA PRO A 47 -2.99 0.38 5.00
C PRO A 47 -3.51 1.67 4.38
N VAL A 48 -4.79 1.67 4.07
CA VAL A 48 -5.53 2.88 3.69
C VAL A 48 -6.67 3.12 4.67
N PRO A 49 -6.89 4.37 5.09
CA PRO A 49 -8.06 4.70 5.89
C PRO A 49 -9.32 4.45 5.05
N ALA A 50 -10.35 3.81 5.65
CA ALA A 50 -11.62 3.51 4.98
C ALA A 50 -12.31 4.73 4.32
N SER A 51 -11.96 5.95 4.72
CA SER A 51 -12.45 7.17 4.06
C SER A 51 -11.91 7.41 2.65
N VAL A 52 -10.90 6.64 2.22
CA VAL A 52 -10.18 6.82 0.94
C VAL A 52 -10.22 5.56 0.05
N ALA A 53 -10.79 4.46 0.54
CA ALA A 53 -10.88 3.18 -0.16
C ALA A 53 -12.12 3.08 -1.07
#